data_AF-A0A1F6NWT2-F1
#
_entry.id   AF-A0A1F6NWT2-F1
#
_cell.length_a   1.000
_cell.length_b   1.000
_cell.length_c   1.000
_cell.angle_alpha   90.00
_cell.angle_beta   90.00
_cell.angle_gamma   90.00
#
_symmetry.space_group_name_H-M   'P 1'
#
loop_
_entity.id
_entity.type
_entity.pdbx_description
1 polymer ?
#
loop_
_entity_poly.entity_id
_entity_poly.type
_entity_poly.pdbx_seq_one_letter_code
_entity_poly.pdbx_strand_id
1 'polypeptide(L)'
;MDIIIRHLIFFSVGVFQDILITYYYQTIAKEYAWRAAFFSTIVTLLNLLILYEILAGIEDQIFTIILAYAVGNGVGTSLVIKKHQILKLFYKKTGR
;
A
#
# COMPACT_ATOMS: atom_id res chain seq x y z
N MET A 1 3.66 -6.48 -23.46
CA MET A 1 3.98 -5.35 -22.55
C MET A 1 5.42 -5.51 -22.12
N ASP A 2 6.24 -4.46 -22.13
CA ASP A 2 7.65 -4.61 -21.76
C ASP A 2 7.78 -5.08 -20.31
N ILE A 3 8.74 -5.97 -20.07
CA ILE A 3 9.01 -6.57 -18.77
C ILE A 3 9.21 -5.51 -17.68
N ILE A 4 9.95 -4.45 -18.00
CA ILE A 4 10.23 -3.33 -17.09
C ILE A 4 8.92 -2.61 -16.72
N ILE A 5 8.05 -2.39 -17.69
CA ILE A 5 6.75 -1.74 -17.47
C ILE A 5 5.89 -2.58 -16.53
N ARG A 6 5.92 -3.91 -16.65
CA ARG A 6 5.17 -4.81 -15.75
C ARG A 6 5.64 -4.68 -14.30
N HIS A 7 6.95 -4.71 -14.08
CA HIS A 7 7.51 -4.54 -12.74
C HIS A 7 7.18 -3.16 -12.16
N LEU A 8 7.24 -2.09 -12.96
CA LEU A 8 6.87 -0.74 -12.52
C LEU A 8 5.39 -0.63 -12.14
N ILE A 9 4.50 -1.30 -12.87
CA ILE A 9 3.08 -1.34 -12.55
C ILE A 9 2.86 -2.04 -11.21
N PHE A 10 3.37 -3.26 -11.04
CA PHE A 10 3.19 -4.00 -9.78
C PHE A 10 3.85 -3.30 -8.59
N PHE A 11 5.03 -2.69 -8.78
CA PHE A 11 5.64 -1.84 -7.77
C PHE A 11 4.72 -0.67 -7.38
N SER A 12 4.18 0.06 -8.37
CA SER A 12 3.30 1.21 -8.12
C SER A 12 1.99 0.80 -7.44
N VAL A 13 1.42 -0.34 -7.83
CA VAL A 13 0.25 -0.94 -7.20
C VAL A 13 0.56 -1.30 -5.75
N GLY A 14 1.72 -1.89 -5.45
CA GLY A 14 2.18 -2.17 -4.09
C GLY A 14 2.29 -0.92 -3.24
N VAL A 15 2.87 0.17 -3.78
CA VAL A 15 2.94 1.46 -3.08
C VAL A 15 1.55 1.99 -2.74
N PHE A 16 0.65 2.02 -3.71
CA PHE A 16 -0.70 2.56 -3.53
C PHE A 16 -1.52 1.72 -2.55
N GLN A 17 -1.49 0.39 -2.70
CA GLN A 17 -2.20 -0.52 -1.83
C GLN A 17 -1.74 -0.37 -0.38
N ASP A 18 -0.44 -0.31 -0.14
CA ASP A 18 0.08 -0.27 1.22
C ASP A 18 -0.17 1.09 1.91
N ILE A 19 -0.24 2.17 1.12
CA ILE A 19 -0.74 3.46 1.62
C ILE A 19 -2.19 3.32 2.13
N LEU A 20 -3.07 2.64 1.38
CA LEU A 20 -4.46 2.39 1.81
C LEU A 20 -4.52 1.50 3.06
N ILE A 21 -3.71 0.44 3.13
CA ILE A 21 -3.60 -0.44 4.30
C ILE A 21 -3.13 0.34 5.53
N THR A 22 -2.13 1.21 5.37
CA THR A 22 -1.64 2.02 6.48
C THR A 22 -2.71 2.98 6.98
N TYR A 23 -3.49 3.61 6.09
CA TYR A 23 -4.64 4.42 6.51
C TYR A 23 -5.76 3.59 7.14
N TYR A 24 -6.03 2.39 6.62
CA TYR A 24 -6.96 1.44 7.24
C TYR A 24 -6.57 1.19 8.70
N TYR A 25 -5.33 0.79 8.97
CA TYR A 25 -4.85 0.57 10.35
C TYR A 25 -4.94 1.83 11.22
N GLN A 26 -4.63 3.00 10.68
CA GLN A 26 -4.81 4.26 11.40
C GLN A 26 -6.28 4.56 11.74
N THR A 27 -7.22 4.19 10.86
CA THR A 27 -8.66 4.38 11.12
C THR A 27 -9.20 3.41 12.16
N ILE A 28 -8.71 2.15 12.16
CA ILE A 28 -8.98 1.19 13.23
C ILE A 28 -8.45 1.70 14.56
N ALA A 29 -7.20 2.16 14.60
CA ALA A 29 -6.57 2.66 15.82
C ALA A 29 -7.26 3.90 16.43
N LYS A 30 -8.10 4.60 15.65
CA LYS A 30 -8.90 5.74 16.09
C LYS A 30 -10.38 5.41 16.27
N GLU A 31 -10.76 4.13 16.17
CA GLU A 31 -12.13 3.64 16.32
C GLU A 31 -13.15 4.29 15.37
N TYR A 32 -12.70 4.72 14.18
CA TYR A 32 -13.58 5.32 13.18
C TYR A 32 -14.31 4.24 12.37
N ALA A 33 -15.33 3.62 12.97
CA ALA A 33 -16.03 2.45 12.42
C ALA A 33 -16.41 2.56 10.93
N TRP A 34 -17.06 3.65 10.51
CA TRP A 34 -17.46 3.84 9.11
C TRP A 34 -16.27 3.92 8.15
N ARG A 35 -15.22 4.66 8.53
CA ARG A 35 -14.01 4.79 7.70
C ARG A 35 -13.25 3.47 7.65
N ALA A 36 -13.14 2.78 8.78
CA ALA A 36 -12.51 1.47 8.86
C ALA A 36 -13.23 0.45 7.98
N ALA A 37 -14.57 0.43 7.97
CA ALA A 37 -15.36 -0.43 7.09
C ALA A 37 -15.11 -0.12 5.61
N PHE A 38 -15.15 1.16 5.22
CA PHE A 38 -14.87 1.58 3.85
C PHE A 38 -13.47 1.16 3.37
N PHE A 39 -12.44 1.47 4.16
CA PHE A 39 -11.07 1.09 3.82
C PHE A 39 -10.88 -0.43 3.82
N SER A 40 -11.50 -1.16 4.76
CA SER A 40 -11.46 -2.62 4.81
C SER A 40 -11.99 -3.24 3.52
N THR A 41 -13.13 -2.75 3.00
CA THR A 41 -13.71 -3.24 1.75
C THR A 41 -12.76 -3.01 0.57
N ILE A 42 -12.20 -1.79 0.45
CA ILE A 42 -11.27 -1.46 -0.64
C ILE A 42 -10.01 -2.31 -0.57
N VAL A 43 -9.39 -2.38 0.60
CA VAL A 43 -8.16 -3.17 0.83
C VAL A 43 -8.40 -4.64 0.52
N THR A 44 -9.55 -5.19 0.93
CA THR A 44 -9.90 -6.59 0.66
C THR A 44 -10.06 -6.85 -0.84
N LEU A 45 -10.78 -5.98 -1.56
CA LEU A 45 -10.95 -6.11 -3.01
C LEU A 45 -9.61 -6.05 -3.75
N LEU A 46 -8.74 -5.09 -3.40
CA LEU A 46 -7.41 -4.97 -4.00
C LEU A 46 -6.53 -6.19 -3.70
N ASN A 47 -6.53 -6.68 -2.45
CA ASN A 47 -5.81 -7.90 -2.07
C ASN A 47 -6.25 -9.10 -2.92
N LEU A 48 -7.55 -9.31 -3.07
CA LEU A 48 -8.08 -10.44 -3.84
C LEU A 48 -7.78 -10.31 -5.33
N LEU A 49 -7.84 -9.11 -5.89
CA LEU A 49 -7.52 -8.87 -7.29
C LEU A 49 -6.04 -9.12 -7.58
N ILE A 50 -5.14 -8.65 -6.72
CA ILE A 50 -3.69 -8.90 -6.87
C ILE A 50 -3.38 -10.38 -6.66
N LEU A 51 -3.99 -11.02 -5.65
CA LEU A 51 -3.83 -12.45 -5.44
C LEU A 51 -4.30 -13.25 -6.65
N TYR A 52 -5.44 -12.88 -7.23
CA TYR A 52 -5.93 -13.49 -8.46
C TYR A 52 -4.92 -13.31 -9.61
N GLU A 53 -4.40 -12.11 -9.86
CA GLU A 53 -3.40 -11.86 -10.90
C GLU A 53 -2.10 -12.65 -10.68
N ILE A 54 -1.66 -12.81 -9.43
CA ILE A 54 -0.48 -13.60 -9.08
C ILE A 54 -0.73 -15.10 -9.33
N LEU A 55 -1.90 -15.62 -8.92
CA LEU A 55 -2.24 -17.05 -9.06
C LEU A 55 -2.61 -17.44 -10.50
N ALA A 56 -3.24 -16.54 -11.24
CA ALA A 56 -3.62 -16.74 -12.64
C ALA A 56 -2.45 -16.52 -13.61
N GLY A 57 -1.38 -15.87 -13.16
CA GLY A 57 -0.15 -15.73 -13.94
C GLY A 57 0.49 -17.10 -14.19
N ILE A 58 0.71 -17.46 -15.45
CA ILE A 58 1.47 -18.65 -15.90
C ILE A 58 2.82 -18.17 -16.46
N GLU A 59 3.53 -17.31 -15.72
CA GLU A 59 4.78 -16.69 -16.18
C GLU A 59 5.97 -17.09 -15.31
N ASP A 60 7.10 -17.40 -15.94
CA ASP A 60 8.38 -17.71 -15.27
C ASP A 60 8.91 -16.56 -14.38
N GLN A 61 8.30 -15.37 -14.47
CA GLN A 61 8.72 -14.13 -13.81
C GLN A 61 7.84 -13.73 -12.62
N ILE A 62 6.89 -14.57 -12.21
CA ILE A 62 6.00 -14.29 -11.07
C ILE A 62 6.80 -13.92 -9.82
N PHE A 63 7.92 -14.59 -9.57
CA PHE A 63 8.76 -14.31 -8.41
C PHE A 63 9.30 -12.87 -8.39
N THR A 64 9.84 -12.37 -9.51
CA THR A 64 10.40 -11.00 -9.56
C THR A 64 9.30 -9.94 -9.50
N ILE A 65 8.10 -10.25 -10.02
CA ILE A 65 6.92 -9.39 -9.92
C ILE A 65 6.44 -9.31 -8.46
N ILE A 66 6.36 -10.43 -7.74
CA ILE A 66 6.02 -10.47 -6.32
C ILE A 66 7.04 -9.64 -5.52
N LEU A 67 8.33 -9.74 -5.82
CA LEU A 67 9.35 -8.93 -5.17
C LEU A 67 9.17 -7.44 -5.44
N ALA A 68 8.92 -7.03 -6.70
CA ALA A 68 8.66 -5.64 -7.04
C ALA A 68 7.42 -5.10 -6.30
N TYR A 69 6.35 -5.89 -6.25
CA TYR A 69 5.15 -5.58 -5.48
C TYR A 69 5.45 -5.44 -3.99
N ALA A 70 6.15 -6.38 -3.37
CA ALA A 70 6.51 -6.37 -1.95
C ALA A 70 7.39 -5.15 -1.58
N VAL A 71 8.38 -4.81 -2.42
CA VAL A 71 9.21 -3.61 -2.24
C VAL A 71 8.34 -2.35 -2.35
N GLY A 72 7.39 -2.32 -3.30
CA GLY A 72 6.39 -1.26 -3.41
C GLY A 72 5.60 -1.07 -2.11
N ASN A 73 5.14 -2.17 -1.49
CA ASN A 73 4.44 -2.09 -0.21
C ASN A 73 5.31 -1.45 0.88
N GLY A 74 6.57 -1.88 1.02
CA GLY A 74 7.49 -1.29 2.00
C GLY A 74 7.73 0.22 1.79
N VAL A 75 7.76 0.68 0.54
CA VAL A 75 7.81 2.12 0.20
C VAL A 75 6.51 2.82 0.60
N GLY A 76 5.35 2.23 0.33
CA GLY A 76 4.04 2.76 0.71
C GLY A 76 3.93 3.05 2.21
N THR A 77 4.23 2.07 3.07
CA THR A 77 4.28 2.21 4.53
C THR A 77 5.22 3.35 4.91
N SER A 78 6.44 3.33 4.35
CA SER A 78 7.47 4.32 4.66
C SER A 78 7.02 5.75 4.34
N LEU A 79 6.33 5.96 3.22
CA LEU A 79 5.80 7.28 2.83
C LEU A 79 4.78 7.80 3.84
N VAL A 80 3.83 6.96 4.26
CA VAL A 80 2.79 7.37 5.22
C VAL A 80 3.39 7.64 6.60
N ILE A 81 4.28 6.77 7.08
CA ILE A 81 4.94 6.95 8.39
C ILE A 81 5.82 8.20 8.40
N LYS A 82 6.66 8.40 7.38
CA LYS A 82 7.53 9.59 7.28
C LYS A 82 6.71 10.87 7.19
N LYS A 83 5.64 10.90 6.38
CA LYS A 83 4.70 12.05 6.33
C LYS A 83 4.16 12.38 7.72
N HIS A 84 3.76 11.37 8.49
CA HIS A 84 3.25 11.58 9.86
C HIS A 84 4.31 12.12 10.82
N GLN A 85 5.54 11.61 10.75
CA GLN A 85 6.66 12.11 11.55
C GLN A 85 7.00 13.57 11.22
N ILE A 86 7.06 13.91 9.93
CA ILE A 86 7.32 15.28 9.46
C ILE A 86 6.24 16.22 9.98
N LEU A 87 4.96 15.88 9.82
CA LEU A 87 3.86 16.70 10.32
C LEU A 87 3.92 16.91 11.84
N LYS A 88 4.26 15.87 12.61
CA LYS A 88 4.49 16.00 14.07
C LYS A 88 5.62 16.97 14.40
N LEU A 89 6.73 16.93 13.66
CA LEU A 89 7.85 17.85 13.87
C LEU A 89 7.47 19.30 13.56
N PHE A 90 6.72 19.53 12.48
CA PHE A 90 6.21 20.86 12.14
C PHE A 90 5.26 21.38 13.23
N TYR A 91 4.27 20.59 13.65
CA TYR A 91 3.33 20.98 14.72
C TYR A 91 4.02 21.24 16.06
N LYS A 92 5.06 20.48 16.42
CA LYS A 92 5.84 20.72 17.64
C LYS A 92 6.67 22.01 17.55
N LYS A 93 7.08 22.43 16.35
CA LYS A 93 7.90 23.63 16.11
C LYS A 93 7.06 24.92 16.08
N THR A 94 5.76 24.85 15.73
CA THR A 94 4.82 25.99 15.77
C THR A 94 4.05 26.12 17.09
N GLY A 95 4.58 25.54 18.18
CA GLY A 95 3.97 25.45 19.51
C GLY A 95 3.08 26.64 19.91
N ARG A 96 1.77 26.38 19.87
CA ARG A 96 0.94 26.49 21.07
C ARG A 96 1.23 25.30 21.97
#